data_AF-A0A6S6W6V1-F1
#
_entry.id   AF-A0A6S6W6V1-F1
#
_cell.length_a   1.000
_cell.length_b   1.000
_cell.length_c   1.000
_cell.angle_alpha   90.00
_cell.angle_beta   90.00
_cell.angle_gamma   90.00
#
_symmetry.space_group_name_H-M   'P 1'
#
loop_
_entity.id
_entity.type
_entity.pdbx_description
1 polymer ?
#
loop_
_entity_poly.entity_id
_entity_poly.type
_entity_poly.pdbx_seq_one_letter_code
_entity_poly.pdbx_strand_id
1 'polypeptide(L)'
;MSGQSSSDPASSDYQLTEEEVRILQEQRLLYPTPITNKRKVSVALLTPPQSDTSGSSSSSPSPSVRFRSFSSNLDRTFLIPSSIESVAALEFVGFTTDAAAQIFEWFSNKSSSNPNSLLTFARAHVATLARPEVEDMPIASALDLAGINSQIKAVFLKPKFDQVRQTQTLFYWVKDTITTNYNTLEHLQDRLKTSAKIGATKKQQKRSKISSTTFTPPTFAGPVATLSRESEVRQLSTIHTTTVETAPPLLPNHTALYKGKSSRELWDEWIQEDGSLYMPAIASVAKGDFNSFETAFYFSPERDTAEIYRQWAEERCEYSESWIIRVQLSDTFTETLSREDLWFGPDFREYVWRCRKGLLVPNKPSFDKYAAADLLVGHVARQPQLARMKPENVQTNFTEDMLVRINGGSTKSTQWALRYRTGERLAEEIKGNIYIEIFAPLLQQDVQDEVEKS
;
A
#
# COMPACT_ATOMS: atom_id res chain seq x y z
N MET A 1 -49.25 -5.13 9.51
CA MET A 1 -48.18 -4.43 10.24
C MET A 1 -46.87 -4.74 9.54
N SER A 2 -46.44 -3.79 8.72
CA SER A 2 -45.16 -3.77 8.01
C SER A 2 -44.03 -3.49 8.99
N GLY A 3 -43.18 -4.50 9.25
CA GLY A 3 -41.95 -4.35 10.01
C GLY A 3 -40.78 -4.11 9.06
N GLN A 4 -40.22 -2.92 9.12
CA GLN A 4 -39.07 -2.46 8.35
C GLN A 4 -37.87 -3.38 8.57
N SER A 5 -37.31 -3.88 7.47
CA SER A 5 -35.96 -4.45 7.43
C SER A 5 -34.97 -3.30 7.68
N SER A 6 -34.36 -3.33 8.86
CA SER A 6 -33.22 -2.50 9.24
C SER A 6 -32.02 -2.94 8.40
N SER A 7 -31.81 -2.24 7.28
CA SER A 7 -30.58 -2.33 6.49
C SER A 7 -29.40 -1.83 7.30
N ASP A 8 -28.37 -2.66 7.47
CA ASP A 8 -27.08 -2.29 8.04
C ASP A 8 -26.46 -1.08 7.29
N PRO A 9 -26.08 0.01 7.98
CA PRO A 9 -25.65 1.25 7.34
C PRO A 9 -24.24 1.20 6.72
N ALA A 10 -23.44 0.14 6.93
CA ALA A 10 -22.08 0.08 6.41
C ALA A 10 -21.98 -0.35 4.93
N SER A 11 -22.98 -1.08 4.41
CA SER A 11 -22.96 -1.58 3.03
C SER A 11 -23.47 -0.55 2.01
N SER A 12 -24.23 0.46 2.45
CA SER A 12 -24.84 1.47 1.56
C SER A 12 -23.86 2.53 1.04
N ASP A 13 -22.74 2.76 1.72
CA ASP A 13 -21.91 3.95 1.47
C ASP A 13 -21.18 3.92 0.12
N TYR A 14 -20.96 2.74 -0.46
CA TYR A 14 -20.26 2.57 -1.74
C TYR A 14 -21.19 2.35 -2.95
N GLN A 15 -22.51 2.25 -2.75
CA GLN A 15 -23.45 2.11 -3.86
C GLN A 15 -23.73 3.48 -4.49
N LEU A 16 -23.35 3.65 -5.76
CA LEU A 16 -23.65 4.88 -6.51
C LEU A 16 -25.16 4.99 -6.80
N THR A 17 -25.73 6.15 -6.48
CA THR A 17 -27.10 6.52 -6.89
C THR A 17 -27.16 6.79 -8.40
N GLU A 18 -28.36 6.76 -8.98
CA GLU A 18 -28.55 7.07 -10.41
C GLU A 18 -28.02 8.46 -10.78
N GLU A 19 -28.20 9.44 -9.90
CA GLU A 19 -27.67 10.79 -10.13
C GLU A 19 -26.14 10.83 -10.09
N GLU A 20 -25.50 10.12 -9.15
CA GLU A 20 -24.05 10.00 -9.09
C GLU A 20 -23.50 9.30 -10.35
N VAL A 21 -24.16 8.24 -10.82
CA VAL A 21 -23.81 7.55 -12.08
C VAL A 21 -23.87 8.52 -13.25
N ARG A 22 -24.96 9.29 -13.38
CA ARG A 22 -25.11 10.29 -14.45
C ARG A 22 -24.02 11.35 -14.40
N ILE A 23 -23.71 11.88 -13.22
CA ILE A 23 -22.63 12.86 -13.02
C ILE A 23 -21.28 12.28 -13.45
N LEU A 24 -20.96 11.06 -13.03
CA LEU A 24 -19.68 10.41 -13.35
C LEU A 24 -19.55 10.08 -14.84
N GLN A 25 -20.66 9.75 -15.52
CA GLN A 25 -20.70 9.56 -16.97
C GLN A 25 -20.46 10.88 -17.71
N GLU A 26 -21.09 11.98 -17.29
CA GLU A 26 -20.82 13.31 -17.84
C GLU A 26 -19.35 13.73 -17.63
N GLN A 27 -18.75 13.34 -16.51
CA GLN A 27 -17.32 13.55 -16.21
C GLN A 27 -16.38 12.58 -16.93
N ARG A 28 -16.90 11.62 -17.70
CA ARG A 28 -16.13 10.54 -18.37
C ARG A 28 -15.29 9.68 -17.41
N LEU A 29 -15.71 9.58 -16.14
CA LEU A 29 -15.09 8.71 -15.15
C LEU A 29 -15.73 7.32 -15.10
N LEU A 30 -16.97 7.21 -15.54
CA LEU A 30 -17.75 5.98 -15.57
C LEU A 30 -18.35 5.78 -16.97
N TYR A 31 -18.30 4.54 -17.47
CA TYR A 31 -18.83 4.17 -18.78
C TYR A 31 -19.87 3.06 -18.65
N PRO A 32 -20.83 2.96 -19.59
CA PRO A 32 -21.72 1.82 -19.68
C PRO A 32 -20.93 0.51 -19.81
N THR A 33 -21.43 -0.54 -19.19
CA THR A 33 -20.84 -1.89 -19.26
C THR A 33 -21.95 -2.93 -19.33
N PRO A 34 -21.85 -3.96 -20.19
CA PRO A 34 -22.81 -5.06 -20.20
C PRO A 34 -22.55 -6.07 -19.06
N ILE A 35 -21.43 -5.95 -18.35
CA ILE A 35 -21.01 -6.92 -17.34
C ILE A 35 -21.71 -6.62 -16.02
N THR A 36 -22.59 -7.53 -15.60
CA THR A 36 -23.28 -7.47 -14.30
C THR A 36 -22.25 -7.43 -13.16
N ASN A 37 -22.56 -6.65 -12.11
CA ASN A 37 -21.72 -6.50 -10.90
C ASN A 37 -20.33 -5.90 -11.09
N LYS A 38 -20.00 -5.37 -12.28
CA LYS A 38 -18.77 -4.61 -12.53
C LYS A 38 -19.11 -3.24 -13.13
N ARG A 39 -18.20 -2.27 -12.96
CA ARG A 39 -18.24 -0.91 -13.49
C ARG A 39 -17.04 -0.71 -14.40
N LYS A 40 -17.25 -0.11 -15.57
CA LYS A 40 -16.17 0.31 -16.47
C LYS A 40 -15.76 1.74 -16.13
N VAL A 41 -14.55 1.93 -15.63
CA VAL A 41 -14.06 3.20 -15.09
C VAL A 41 -12.84 3.71 -15.86
N SER A 42 -12.68 5.03 -15.96
CA SER A 42 -11.52 5.65 -16.61
C SER A 42 -10.24 5.50 -15.79
N VAL A 43 -9.10 5.35 -16.46
CA VAL A 43 -7.76 5.46 -15.86
C VAL A 43 -7.49 6.86 -15.28
N ALA A 44 -8.26 7.88 -15.64
CA ALA A 44 -8.26 9.18 -14.94
C ALA A 44 -8.66 9.07 -13.46
N LEU A 45 -9.28 7.95 -13.04
CA LEU A 45 -9.51 7.60 -11.64
C LEU A 45 -8.22 7.18 -10.91
N LEU A 46 -7.12 6.94 -11.61
CA LEU A 46 -5.83 6.56 -11.03
C LEU A 46 -4.80 7.69 -11.08
N THR A 47 -5.08 8.73 -11.86
CA THR A 47 -4.19 9.90 -11.97
C THR A 47 -4.34 10.76 -10.71
N PRO A 48 -3.25 11.33 -10.18
CA PRO A 48 -3.34 12.33 -9.13
C PRO A 48 -4.17 13.52 -9.62
N PRO A 49 -4.79 14.27 -8.70
CA PRO A 49 -5.40 15.53 -9.06
C PRO A 49 -4.33 16.45 -9.67
N GLN A 50 -4.64 17.09 -10.80
CA GLN A 50 -3.79 18.18 -11.30
C GLN A 50 -3.98 19.34 -10.32
N SER A 51 -2.98 19.58 -9.48
CA SER A 51 -2.92 20.80 -8.68
C SER A 51 -2.68 21.96 -9.63
N ASP A 52 -3.63 22.88 -9.71
CA ASP A 52 -3.31 24.23 -10.15
C ASP A 52 -2.29 24.76 -9.13
N THR A 53 -1.16 25.25 -9.63
CA THR A 53 -0.10 25.87 -8.85
C THR A 53 -0.57 27.20 -8.25
N SER A 54 -1.59 27.19 -7.42
CA SER A 54 -1.87 28.29 -6.49
C SER A 54 -1.06 28.02 -5.23
N GLY A 55 0.17 28.53 -5.21
CA GLY A 55 1.04 28.48 -4.05
C GLY A 55 0.39 29.19 -2.88
N SER A 56 -0.25 28.43 -2.00
CA SER A 56 -0.66 28.94 -0.70
C SER A 56 0.58 28.94 0.19
N SER A 57 1.04 30.13 0.55
CA SER A 57 2.20 30.36 1.42
C SER A 57 1.90 29.90 2.84
N SER A 58 1.85 28.59 3.07
CA SER A 58 1.88 28.00 4.40
C SER A 58 3.31 28.05 4.90
N SER A 59 3.54 28.73 6.03
CA SER A 59 4.84 28.78 6.72
C SER A 59 5.24 27.45 7.38
N SER A 60 4.40 26.40 7.25
CA SER A 60 4.63 25.13 7.90
C SER A 60 5.45 24.17 7.02
N PRO A 61 6.46 23.49 7.60
CA PRO A 61 7.29 22.51 6.88
C PRO A 61 6.41 21.42 6.26
N SER A 62 6.43 21.33 4.93
CA SER A 62 5.54 20.46 4.15
C SER A 62 6.35 19.42 3.37
N PRO A 63 5.95 18.13 3.36
CA PRO A 63 6.61 17.10 2.56
C PRO A 63 6.67 17.46 1.07
N SER A 64 7.79 17.11 0.43
CA SER A 64 7.97 17.28 -1.01
C SER A 64 7.57 16.01 -1.76
N VAL A 65 6.84 16.12 -2.85
CA VAL A 65 6.32 14.97 -3.62
C VAL A 65 6.72 15.09 -5.09
N ARG A 66 7.11 13.97 -5.68
CA ARG A 66 7.35 13.86 -7.13
C ARG A 66 6.54 12.72 -7.72
N PHE A 67 5.72 13.01 -8.72
CA PHE A 67 4.98 12.02 -9.47
C PHE A 67 5.82 11.45 -10.63
N ARG A 68 5.80 10.13 -10.79
CA ARG A 68 6.56 9.37 -11.79
C ARG A 68 5.63 8.50 -12.61
N SER A 69 5.88 8.46 -13.92
CA SER A 69 5.27 7.50 -14.86
C SER A 69 3.74 7.57 -14.99
N PHE A 70 3.11 8.70 -14.67
CA PHE A 70 1.67 8.87 -14.88
C PHE A 70 1.36 9.03 -16.37
N SER A 71 0.43 8.21 -16.85
CA SER A 71 -0.02 8.21 -18.25
C SER A 71 -0.66 9.55 -18.62
N SER A 72 -0.28 10.10 -19.77
CA SER A 72 -1.02 11.18 -20.43
C SER A 72 -2.26 10.66 -21.18
N ASN A 73 -2.31 9.35 -21.48
CA ASN A 73 -3.45 8.72 -22.12
C ASN A 73 -4.50 8.36 -21.06
N LEU A 74 -5.51 9.22 -20.94
CA LEU A 74 -6.64 9.10 -20.00
C LEU A 74 -7.87 8.40 -20.62
N ASP A 75 -7.80 8.03 -21.90
CA ASP A 75 -8.91 7.40 -22.62
C ASP A 75 -9.04 5.90 -22.32
N ARG A 76 -8.06 5.32 -21.63
CA ARG A 76 -8.11 3.93 -21.17
C ARG A 76 -9.15 3.74 -20.07
N THR A 77 -9.71 2.53 -20.03
CA THR A 77 -10.67 2.12 -19.00
C THR A 77 -10.31 0.76 -18.43
N PHE A 78 -10.76 0.48 -17.20
CA PHE A 78 -10.64 -0.82 -16.56
C PHE A 78 -11.93 -1.18 -15.82
N LEU A 79 -12.05 -2.42 -15.36
CA LEU A 79 -13.22 -2.91 -14.63
C LEU A 79 -12.95 -2.91 -13.14
N ILE A 80 -13.90 -2.38 -12.37
CA ILE A 80 -13.95 -2.55 -10.92
C ILE A 80 -15.27 -3.19 -10.52
N PRO A 81 -15.34 -3.92 -9.41
CA PRO A 81 -16.59 -4.39 -8.82
C PRO A 81 -17.61 -3.27 -8.55
N SER A 82 -18.90 -3.57 -8.63
CA SER A 82 -19.97 -2.62 -8.25
C SER A 82 -20.20 -2.54 -6.74
N SER A 83 -19.72 -3.53 -5.98
CA SER A 83 -19.80 -3.57 -4.51
C SER A 83 -18.49 -4.14 -3.96
N ILE A 84 -18.02 -3.58 -2.84
CA ILE A 84 -16.86 -4.10 -2.10
C ILE A 84 -17.17 -5.40 -1.33
N GLU A 85 -18.47 -5.70 -1.16
CA GLU A 85 -18.98 -6.94 -0.57
C GLU A 85 -19.63 -7.79 -1.67
N SER A 86 -18.79 -8.43 -2.49
CA SER A 86 -19.28 -9.28 -3.59
C SER A 86 -18.24 -10.33 -4.01
N VAL A 87 -18.68 -11.35 -4.75
CA VAL A 87 -17.77 -12.30 -5.43
C VAL A 87 -16.83 -11.56 -6.38
N ALA A 88 -17.33 -10.58 -7.13
CA ALA A 88 -16.51 -9.75 -8.02
C ALA A 88 -15.41 -8.98 -7.26
N ALA A 89 -15.67 -8.54 -6.03
CA ALA A 89 -14.64 -7.94 -5.17
C ALA A 89 -13.54 -8.93 -4.80
N LEU A 90 -13.90 -10.17 -4.46
CA LEU A 90 -12.93 -11.21 -4.17
C LEU A 90 -12.08 -11.59 -5.39
N GLU A 91 -12.69 -11.65 -6.58
CA GLU A 91 -11.94 -11.81 -7.83
C GLU A 91 -10.95 -10.66 -8.06
N PHE A 92 -11.42 -9.42 -7.89
CA PHE A 92 -10.60 -8.21 -8.04
C PHE A 92 -9.39 -8.22 -7.09
N VAL A 93 -9.57 -8.65 -5.84
CA VAL A 93 -8.45 -8.65 -4.89
C VAL A 93 -7.44 -9.77 -5.12
N GLY A 94 -7.77 -10.77 -5.92
CA GLY A 94 -6.80 -11.80 -6.30
C GLY A 94 -7.27 -13.25 -6.27
N PHE A 95 -8.53 -13.52 -5.94
CA PHE A 95 -9.01 -14.91 -5.87
C PHE A 95 -9.48 -15.42 -7.23
N THR A 96 -9.44 -16.73 -7.42
CA THR A 96 -10.16 -17.41 -8.50
C THR A 96 -11.67 -17.31 -8.26
N THR A 97 -12.48 -17.49 -9.31
CA THR A 97 -13.94 -17.45 -9.20
C THR A 97 -14.47 -18.46 -8.18
N ASP A 98 -13.93 -19.67 -8.14
CA ASP A 98 -14.35 -20.72 -7.19
C ASP A 98 -14.04 -20.35 -5.74
N ALA A 99 -12.82 -19.88 -5.47
CA ALA A 99 -12.43 -19.46 -4.13
C ALA A 99 -13.20 -18.20 -3.69
N ALA A 100 -13.42 -17.26 -4.61
CA ALA A 100 -14.23 -16.08 -4.38
C ALA A 100 -15.68 -16.45 -3.99
N ALA A 101 -16.30 -17.39 -4.71
CA ALA A 101 -17.64 -17.87 -4.41
C ALA A 101 -17.71 -18.53 -3.02
N GLN A 102 -16.75 -19.40 -2.69
CA GLN A 102 -16.68 -20.08 -1.40
C GLN A 102 -16.51 -19.10 -0.22
N ILE A 103 -15.59 -18.14 -0.34
CA ILE A 103 -15.38 -17.13 0.70
C ILE A 103 -16.64 -16.28 0.89
N PHE A 104 -17.29 -15.89 -0.21
CA PHE A 104 -18.51 -15.08 -0.15
C PHE A 104 -19.69 -15.86 0.44
N GLU A 105 -19.81 -17.16 0.18
CA GLU A 105 -20.80 -18.02 0.81
C GLU A 105 -20.62 -18.06 2.33
N TRP A 106 -19.39 -18.25 2.83
CA TRP A 106 -19.11 -18.20 4.26
C TRP A 106 -19.43 -16.84 4.88
N PHE A 107 -19.13 -15.76 4.17
CA PHE A 107 -19.48 -14.41 4.60
C PHE A 107 -20.99 -14.20 4.64
N SER A 108 -21.72 -14.68 3.64
CA SER A 108 -23.18 -14.52 3.53
C SER A 108 -23.94 -15.37 4.56
N ASN A 109 -23.36 -16.50 4.96
CA ASN A 109 -23.91 -17.39 6.01
C ASN A 109 -23.49 -16.97 7.43
N LYS A 110 -22.79 -15.84 7.60
CA LYS A 110 -22.41 -15.35 8.93
C LYS A 110 -23.65 -14.94 9.73
N SER A 111 -23.62 -15.18 11.05
CA SER A 111 -24.62 -14.62 11.96
C SER A 111 -24.64 -13.09 11.88
N SER A 112 -25.81 -12.47 12.02
CA SER A 112 -25.94 -11.00 12.10
C SER A 112 -25.14 -10.41 13.27
N SER A 113 -24.86 -11.21 14.31
CA SER A 113 -24.00 -10.81 15.43
C SER A 113 -22.50 -10.84 15.11
N ASN A 114 -22.09 -11.30 13.93
CA ASN A 114 -20.68 -11.38 13.54
C ASN A 114 -20.23 -10.07 12.83
N PRO A 115 -19.39 -9.25 13.50
CA PRO A 115 -18.96 -7.96 12.94
C PRO A 115 -17.90 -8.09 11.85
N ASN A 116 -17.46 -9.30 11.50
CA ASN A 116 -16.39 -9.51 10.53
C ASN A 116 -16.80 -9.06 9.11
N SER A 117 -15.95 -8.24 8.50
CA SER A 117 -16.07 -7.82 7.10
C SER A 117 -15.68 -8.93 6.12
N LEU A 118 -16.00 -8.76 4.84
CA LEU A 118 -15.60 -9.70 3.79
C LEU A 118 -14.08 -9.91 3.74
N LEU A 119 -13.29 -8.84 3.93
CA LEU A 119 -11.83 -8.93 4.00
C LEU A 119 -11.35 -9.83 5.14
N THR A 120 -12.03 -9.84 6.30
CA THR A 120 -11.68 -10.74 7.41
C THR A 120 -11.85 -12.21 7.01
N PHE A 121 -12.92 -12.56 6.29
CA PHE A 121 -13.12 -13.91 5.76
C PHE A 121 -12.06 -14.27 4.71
N ALA A 122 -11.72 -13.34 3.81
CA ALA A 122 -10.64 -13.54 2.83
C ALA A 122 -9.27 -13.79 3.51
N ARG A 123 -8.93 -13.03 4.55
CA ARG A 123 -7.70 -13.23 5.34
C ARG A 123 -7.71 -14.56 6.09
N ALA A 124 -8.86 -14.98 6.60
CA ALA A 124 -9.03 -16.28 7.26
C ALA A 124 -8.88 -17.44 6.26
N HIS A 125 -9.40 -17.30 5.03
CA HIS A 125 -9.26 -18.31 3.98
C HIS A 125 -7.78 -18.58 3.65
N VAL A 126 -6.99 -17.52 3.41
CA VAL A 126 -5.55 -17.69 3.08
C VAL A 126 -4.70 -18.13 4.28
N ALA A 127 -5.25 -18.19 5.50
CA ALA A 127 -4.55 -18.76 6.65
C ALA A 127 -4.23 -20.25 6.48
N THR A 128 -4.85 -20.94 5.51
CA THR A 128 -4.42 -22.28 5.08
C THR A 128 -2.93 -22.32 4.69
N LEU A 129 -2.39 -21.22 4.15
CA LEU A 129 -0.97 -21.10 3.77
C LEU A 129 0.00 -21.13 4.95
N ALA A 130 -0.48 -20.90 6.17
CA ALA A 130 0.33 -20.96 7.38
C ALA A 130 0.43 -22.39 7.95
N ARG A 131 -0.32 -23.35 7.38
CA ARG A 131 -0.31 -24.74 7.82
C ARG A 131 1.03 -25.39 7.46
N PRO A 132 1.63 -26.21 8.35
CA PRO A 132 2.92 -26.84 8.08
C PRO A 132 2.95 -27.62 6.76
N GLU A 133 1.87 -28.35 6.44
CA GLU A 133 1.78 -29.20 5.25
C GLU A 133 1.77 -28.39 3.94
N VAL A 134 1.30 -27.14 4.00
CA VAL A 134 1.18 -26.24 2.85
C VAL A 134 2.46 -25.46 2.59
N GLU A 135 3.20 -25.15 3.65
CA GLU A 135 4.39 -24.30 3.55
C GLU A 135 5.59 -25.01 2.91
N ASP A 136 5.65 -26.35 3.02
CA ASP A 136 6.65 -27.18 2.35
C ASP A 136 6.28 -27.47 0.88
N MET A 137 5.09 -27.07 0.42
CA MET A 137 4.70 -27.24 -0.97
C MET A 137 5.41 -26.24 -1.90
N PRO A 138 5.57 -26.58 -3.20
CA PRO A 138 5.93 -25.59 -4.20
C PRO A 138 4.98 -24.40 -4.16
N ILE A 139 5.53 -23.18 -4.25
CA ILE A 139 4.77 -21.92 -4.15
C ILE A 139 3.57 -21.92 -5.11
N ALA A 140 3.77 -22.38 -6.34
CA ALA A 140 2.69 -22.47 -7.32
C ALA A 140 1.51 -23.31 -6.81
N SER A 141 1.78 -24.49 -6.25
CA SER A 141 0.78 -25.40 -5.71
C SER A 141 0.11 -24.85 -4.45
N ALA A 142 0.86 -24.18 -3.58
CA ALA A 142 0.30 -23.51 -2.39
C ALA A 142 -0.65 -22.37 -2.78
N LEU A 143 -0.30 -21.58 -3.79
CA LEU A 143 -1.15 -20.52 -4.33
C LEU A 143 -2.41 -21.07 -5.01
N ASP A 144 -2.29 -22.18 -5.74
CA ASP A 144 -3.46 -22.88 -6.31
C ASP A 144 -4.40 -23.39 -5.22
N LEU A 145 -3.85 -23.99 -4.17
CA LEU A 145 -4.62 -24.47 -3.01
C LEU A 145 -5.36 -23.34 -2.30
N ALA A 146 -4.75 -22.17 -2.19
CA ALA A 146 -5.35 -20.97 -1.60
C ALA A 146 -6.28 -20.22 -2.57
N GLY A 147 -6.47 -20.73 -3.79
CA GLY A 147 -7.35 -20.13 -4.78
C GLY A 147 -6.88 -18.75 -5.27
N ILE A 148 -5.57 -18.53 -5.36
CA ILE A 148 -5.00 -17.27 -5.87
C ILE A 148 -4.96 -17.31 -7.40
N ASN A 149 -5.42 -16.23 -8.03
CA ASN A 149 -5.54 -16.15 -9.48
C ASN A 149 -4.18 -16.19 -10.20
N SER A 150 -4.22 -16.45 -11.51
CA SER A 150 -3.03 -16.61 -12.34
C SER A 150 -2.16 -15.34 -12.42
N GLN A 151 -2.77 -14.16 -12.38
CA GLN A 151 -2.08 -12.88 -12.46
C GLN A 151 -1.18 -12.66 -11.23
N ILE A 152 -1.73 -12.77 -10.02
CA ILE A 152 -0.94 -12.63 -8.78
C ILE A 152 0.04 -13.79 -8.66
N LYS A 153 -0.38 -15.01 -8.99
CA LYS A 153 0.52 -16.18 -9.00
C LYS A 153 1.74 -15.94 -9.89
N ALA A 154 1.56 -15.38 -11.08
CA ALA A 154 2.67 -15.07 -11.98
C ALA A 154 3.68 -14.10 -11.34
N VAL A 155 3.21 -13.10 -10.58
CA VAL A 155 4.08 -12.15 -9.85
C VAL A 155 4.90 -12.86 -8.78
N PHE A 156 4.28 -13.76 -8.00
CA PHE A 156 4.97 -14.53 -6.95
C PHE A 156 6.04 -15.48 -7.49
N LEU A 157 5.90 -15.91 -8.74
CA LEU A 157 6.84 -16.82 -9.41
C LEU A 157 7.94 -16.08 -10.19
N LYS A 158 7.94 -14.74 -10.24
CA LYS A 158 8.99 -13.96 -10.92
C LYS A 158 10.32 -14.04 -10.15
N PRO A 159 11.41 -14.56 -10.75
CA PRO A 159 12.70 -14.72 -10.04
C PRO A 159 13.27 -13.42 -9.48
N LYS A 160 13.02 -12.27 -10.15
CA LYS A 160 13.52 -10.96 -9.69
C LYS A 160 13.01 -10.57 -8.29
N PHE A 161 11.91 -11.17 -7.83
CA PHE A 161 11.33 -10.90 -6.52
C PHE A 161 11.67 -11.94 -5.46
N ASP A 162 12.50 -12.95 -5.78
CA ASP A 162 12.83 -14.02 -4.84
C ASP A 162 13.37 -13.48 -3.51
N GLN A 163 14.22 -12.45 -3.56
CA GLN A 163 14.80 -11.87 -2.34
C GLN A 163 13.75 -11.22 -1.45
N VAL A 164 12.87 -10.40 -2.03
CA VAL A 164 11.80 -9.71 -1.28
C VAL A 164 10.79 -10.74 -0.77
N ARG A 165 10.36 -11.67 -1.63
CA ARG A 165 9.44 -12.75 -1.30
C ARG A 165 9.98 -13.60 -0.15
N GLN A 166 11.28 -13.81 -0.04
CA GLN A 166 11.91 -14.57 1.04
C GLN A 166 12.12 -13.76 2.34
N THR A 167 11.81 -12.46 2.38
CA THR A 167 11.91 -11.71 3.63
C THR A 167 10.78 -12.04 4.62
N GLN A 168 9.66 -12.59 4.14
CA GLN A 168 8.49 -12.98 4.93
C GLN A 168 7.88 -14.29 4.41
N THR A 169 6.99 -14.91 5.18
CA THR A 169 6.33 -16.18 4.78
C THR A 169 5.41 -16.00 3.58
N LEU A 170 5.11 -17.09 2.86
CA LEU A 170 4.14 -17.05 1.77
C LEU A 170 2.77 -16.58 2.25
N PHE A 171 2.32 -17.07 3.41
CA PHE A 171 1.10 -16.60 4.07
C PHE A 171 1.10 -15.09 4.30
N TYR A 172 2.20 -14.53 4.83
CA TYR A 172 2.33 -13.10 5.04
C TYR A 172 2.13 -12.33 3.74
N TRP A 173 2.89 -12.68 2.70
CA TRP A 173 2.85 -11.94 1.44
C TRP A 173 1.50 -12.06 0.72
N VAL A 174 0.86 -13.22 0.75
CA VAL A 174 -0.48 -13.39 0.16
C VAL A 174 -1.51 -12.57 0.95
N LYS A 175 -1.49 -12.64 2.28
CA LYS A 175 -2.37 -11.85 3.15
C LYS A 175 -2.19 -10.35 2.94
N ASP A 176 -0.95 -9.89 2.84
CA ASP A 176 -0.59 -8.50 2.57
C ASP A 176 -1.11 -8.05 1.19
N THR A 177 -0.94 -8.89 0.17
CA THR A 177 -1.41 -8.63 -1.19
C THR A 177 -2.93 -8.47 -1.27
N ILE A 178 -3.70 -9.42 -0.73
CA ILE A 178 -5.17 -9.34 -0.77
C ILE A 178 -5.68 -8.14 0.05
N THR A 179 -4.99 -7.80 1.15
CA THR A 179 -5.34 -6.63 1.98
C THR A 179 -5.09 -5.35 1.19
N THR A 180 -3.92 -5.23 0.56
CA THR A 180 -3.55 -4.09 -0.29
C THR A 180 -4.52 -3.91 -1.44
N ASN A 181 -4.89 -5.00 -2.14
CA ASN A 181 -5.83 -4.95 -3.25
C ASN A 181 -7.25 -4.59 -2.78
N TYR A 182 -7.69 -5.06 -1.61
CA TYR A 182 -8.98 -4.69 -1.03
C TYR A 182 -9.02 -3.20 -0.66
N ASN A 183 -8.01 -2.70 0.05
CA ASN A 183 -7.88 -1.28 0.39
C ASN A 183 -7.82 -0.40 -0.87
N THR A 184 -7.21 -0.91 -1.94
CA THR A 184 -7.19 -0.24 -3.25
C THR A 184 -8.60 -0.16 -3.82
N LEU A 185 -9.37 -1.24 -3.78
CA LEU A 185 -10.75 -1.24 -4.24
C LEU A 185 -11.61 -0.24 -3.46
N GLU A 186 -11.56 -0.26 -2.12
CA GLU A 186 -12.27 0.71 -1.27
C GLU A 186 -11.92 2.14 -1.66
N HIS A 187 -10.62 2.42 -1.83
CA HIS A 187 -10.16 3.73 -2.24
C HIS A 187 -10.71 4.16 -3.61
N LEU A 188 -10.79 3.25 -4.59
CA LEU A 188 -11.35 3.55 -5.91
C LEU A 188 -12.86 3.86 -5.84
N GLN A 189 -13.61 3.14 -5.01
CA GLN A 189 -15.03 3.42 -4.79
C GLN A 189 -15.23 4.78 -4.12
N ASP A 190 -14.43 5.08 -3.11
CA ASP A 190 -14.41 6.38 -2.44
C ASP A 190 -14.12 7.52 -3.42
N ARG A 191 -13.13 7.35 -4.30
CA ARG A 191 -12.81 8.36 -5.32
C ARG A 191 -13.97 8.62 -6.27
N LEU A 192 -14.74 7.58 -6.65
CA LEU A 192 -15.94 7.75 -7.47
C LEU A 192 -17.01 8.55 -6.71
N LYS A 193 -17.27 8.18 -5.45
CA LYS A 193 -18.23 8.87 -4.59
C LYS A 193 -17.88 10.34 -4.40
N THR A 194 -16.62 10.65 -4.07
CA THR A 194 -16.14 12.03 -3.93
C THR A 194 -16.26 12.81 -5.24
N SER A 195 -15.89 12.20 -6.37
CA SER A 195 -15.97 12.86 -7.68
C SER A 195 -17.42 13.19 -8.07
N ALA A 196 -18.36 12.30 -7.75
CA ALA A 196 -19.78 12.53 -7.96
C ALA A 196 -20.33 13.67 -7.08
N LYS A 197 -19.96 13.70 -5.79
CA LYS A 197 -20.33 14.79 -4.86
C LYS A 197 -19.82 16.15 -5.35
N ILE A 198 -18.55 16.23 -5.78
CA ILE A 198 -17.97 17.46 -6.36
C ILE A 198 -18.68 17.87 -7.65
N GLY A 199 -19.07 16.91 -8.49
CA GLY A 199 -19.85 17.20 -9.70
C GLY A 199 -21.24 17.78 -9.38
N ALA A 200 -21.90 17.25 -8.35
CA ALA A 200 -23.21 17.74 -7.90
C ALA A 200 -23.15 19.19 -7.39
N THR A 201 -22.17 19.52 -6.54
CA THR A 201 -22.01 20.88 -5.99
C THR A 201 -21.72 21.90 -7.10
N LYS A 202 -20.86 21.56 -8.07
CA LYS A 202 -20.58 22.42 -9.24
C LYS A 202 -21.83 22.66 -10.11
N LYS A 203 -22.68 21.64 -10.32
CA LYS A 203 -23.96 21.79 -11.03
C LYS A 203 -24.92 22.73 -10.31
N GLN A 204 -25.01 22.64 -8.98
CA GLN A 204 -25.86 23.53 -8.17
C GLN A 204 -25.38 24.98 -8.25
N GLN A 205 -24.06 25.22 -8.14
CA GLN A 205 -23.47 26.56 -8.28
C GLN A 205 -23.67 27.15 -9.68
N LYS A 206 -23.62 26.33 -10.74
CA LYS A 206 -23.90 26.80 -12.11
C LYS A 206 -25.38 27.18 -12.27
N ARG A 207 -26.31 26.44 -11.67
CA ARG A 207 -27.75 26.75 -11.69
C ARG A 207 -28.07 28.04 -10.92
N SER A 208 -27.41 28.32 -9.80
CA SER A 208 -27.62 29.56 -9.05
C SER A 208 -27.05 30.81 -9.73
N LYS A 209 -25.96 30.69 -10.51
CA LYS A 209 -25.42 31.81 -11.32
C LYS A 209 -26.26 32.19 -12.54
N ILE A 210 -26.98 31.23 -13.13
CA ILE A 210 -27.79 31.44 -14.35
C ILE A 210 -29.05 32.30 -14.11
N SER A 211 -29.46 32.52 -12.86
CA SER A 211 -30.56 33.46 -12.55
C SER A 211 -30.18 34.96 -12.67
N SER A 212 -29.00 35.32 -13.19
CA SER A 212 -28.56 36.74 -13.22
C SER A 212 -28.08 37.31 -14.56
N THR A 213 -28.01 36.58 -15.67
CA THR A 213 -27.56 37.18 -16.94
C THR A 213 -28.13 36.53 -18.20
N THR A 214 -28.49 37.39 -19.14
CA THR A 214 -29.10 37.11 -20.45
C THR A 214 -28.24 36.21 -21.33
N PHE A 215 -28.89 35.23 -21.96
CA PHE A 215 -28.30 34.15 -22.75
C PHE A 215 -27.70 34.59 -24.09
N THR A 216 -26.50 34.07 -24.41
CA THR A 216 -26.05 33.79 -25.78
C THR A 216 -25.43 32.37 -25.82
N PRO A 217 -25.77 31.51 -26.80
CA PRO A 217 -25.31 30.12 -26.83
C PRO A 217 -23.92 30.00 -27.47
N PRO A 218 -22.98 29.23 -26.91
CA PRO A 218 -21.79 28.80 -27.63
C PRO A 218 -21.95 27.39 -28.22
N THR A 219 -21.48 27.28 -29.45
CA THR A 219 -21.33 26.09 -30.29
C THR A 219 -20.40 25.06 -29.64
N PHE A 220 -20.84 23.81 -29.55
CA PHE A 220 -20.06 22.69 -29.03
C PHE A 220 -19.08 22.15 -30.08
N ALA A 221 -17.83 22.61 -30.02
CA ALA A 221 -16.66 21.90 -30.54
C ALA A 221 -15.42 22.42 -29.77
N GLY A 222 -14.91 21.63 -28.82
CA GLY A 222 -13.77 22.05 -28.00
C GLY A 222 -13.36 21.01 -26.94
N PRO A 223 -12.11 21.09 -26.44
CA PRO A 223 -11.33 19.95 -25.94
C PRO A 223 -11.83 19.41 -24.59
N VAL A 224 -11.35 18.20 -24.25
CA VAL A 224 -11.50 17.58 -22.92
C VAL A 224 -11.26 18.64 -21.86
N ALA A 225 -12.31 18.96 -21.09
CA ALA A 225 -12.22 19.97 -20.04
C ALA A 225 -11.14 19.54 -19.04
N THR A 226 -10.06 20.31 -18.99
CA THR A 226 -9.02 20.20 -17.96
C THR A 226 -9.67 20.60 -16.64
N LEU A 227 -10.22 19.61 -15.94
CA LEU A 227 -10.88 19.79 -14.66
C LEU A 227 -9.79 20.01 -13.61
N SER A 228 -9.59 21.27 -13.22
CA SER A 228 -8.93 21.59 -11.95
C SER A 228 -9.67 20.87 -10.83
N ARG A 229 -8.99 19.88 -10.27
CA ARG A 229 -9.54 18.86 -9.38
C ARG A 229 -8.90 19.08 -8.03
N GLU A 230 -9.48 19.95 -7.22
CA GLU A 230 -9.23 19.94 -5.78
C GLU A 230 -9.93 18.70 -5.20
N SER A 231 -9.18 17.63 -4.96
CA SER A 231 -9.67 16.45 -4.24
C SER A 231 -8.50 15.69 -3.63
N GLU A 232 -8.63 15.41 -2.35
CA GLU A 232 -7.68 14.72 -1.48
C GLU A 232 -7.14 13.42 -2.07
N VAL A 233 -5.81 13.33 -2.16
CA VAL A 233 -5.14 12.03 -2.00
C VAL A 233 -5.28 11.70 -0.51
N ARG A 234 -6.25 10.86 -0.10
CA ARG A 234 -6.52 10.59 1.34
C ARG A 234 -5.31 10.13 2.20
N GLN A 235 -4.16 9.81 1.60
CA GLN A 235 -2.95 9.47 2.34
C GLN A 235 -1.90 10.58 2.37
N LEU A 236 -2.09 11.60 1.53
CA LEU A 236 -1.28 12.80 1.45
C LEU A 236 -2.24 13.96 1.33
N SER A 237 -2.55 14.61 2.46
CA SER A 237 -3.29 15.86 2.43
C SER A 237 -2.69 16.80 1.37
N THR A 238 -3.47 17.06 0.31
CA THR A 238 -3.07 17.92 -0.82
C THR A 238 -2.76 19.35 -0.34
N ILE A 239 -3.19 19.70 0.86
CA ILE A 239 -3.00 21.01 1.49
C ILE A 239 -1.54 21.20 1.97
N HIS A 240 -0.80 20.11 2.20
CA HIS A 240 0.55 20.14 2.80
C HIS A 240 1.61 19.35 2.03
N THR A 241 1.43 19.17 0.72
CA THR A 241 2.48 18.60 -0.12
C THR A 241 2.92 19.59 -1.18
N THR A 242 4.24 19.77 -1.33
CA THR A 242 4.79 20.57 -2.42
C THR A 242 5.22 19.64 -3.55
N THR A 243 4.62 19.80 -4.73
CA THR A 243 5.06 19.04 -5.90
C THR A 243 6.37 19.61 -6.42
N VAL A 244 7.38 18.76 -6.58
CA VAL A 244 8.72 19.14 -7.04
C VAL A 244 9.13 18.36 -8.28
N GLU A 245 9.87 19.00 -9.18
CA GLU A 245 10.40 18.35 -10.39
C GLU A 245 11.58 17.42 -10.08
N THR A 246 12.39 17.76 -9.10
CA THR A 246 13.59 17.02 -8.70
C THR A 246 13.61 16.76 -7.21
N ALA A 247 14.26 15.67 -6.80
CA ALA A 247 14.44 15.38 -5.39
C ALA A 247 15.21 16.53 -4.71
N PRO A 248 14.78 16.99 -3.53
CA PRO A 248 15.55 17.98 -2.77
C PRO A 248 16.96 17.46 -2.49
N PRO A 249 17.97 18.34 -2.41
CA PRO A 249 19.32 17.94 -2.03
C PRO A 249 19.34 17.36 -0.61
N LEU A 250 20.38 16.60 -0.32
CA LEU A 250 20.64 16.18 1.07
C LEU A 250 21.05 17.40 1.89
N LEU A 251 20.45 17.53 3.06
CA LEU A 251 20.83 18.57 4.01
C LEU A 251 22.25 18.26 4.56
N PRO A 252 23.08 19.28 4.84
CA PRO A 252 24.35 19.07 5.51
C PRO A 252 24.16 18.33 6.85
N ASN A 253 25.06 17.39 7.17
CA ASN A 253 25.00 16.59 8.41
C ASN A 253 23.67 15.84 8.57
N HIS A 254 23.10 15.36 7.47
CA HIS A 254 21.94 14.48 7.49
C HIS A 254 22.21 13.18 6.74
N THR A 255 21.65 12.11 7.27
CA THR A 255 21.60 10.80 6.63
C THR A 255 20.23 10.61 5.98
N ALA A 256 20.21 10.26 4.69
CA ALA A 256 18.98 9.86 4.01
C ALA A 256 18.68 8.38 4.22
N LEU A 257 17.43 8.10 4.60
CA LEU A 257 16.89 6.76 4.74
C LEU A 257 15.67 6.58 3.85
N TYR A 258 15.51 5.38 3.30
CA TYR A 258 14.54 5.06 2.27
C TYR A 258 13.62 3.91 2.69
N LYS A 259 12.36 3.96 2.24
CA LYS A 259 11.38 2.87 2.37
C LYS A 259 10.56 2.77 1.09
N GLY A 260 10.48 1.56 0.53
CA GLY A 260 9.61 1.24 -0.61
C GLY A 260 8.38 0.47 -0.16
N LYS A 261 7.20 0.85 -0.67
CA LYS A 261 5.91 0.27 -0.25
C LYS A 261 4.78 0.66 -1.22
N SER A 262 3.65 -0.05 -1.20
CA SER A 262 2.40 0.43 -1.81
C SER A 262 1.75 1.52 -0.95
N SER A 263 1.16 2.55 -1.56
CA SER A 263 0.38 3.54 -0.80
C SER A 263 -0.69 2.86 0.06
N ARG A 264 -1.33 1.80 -0.45
CA ARG A 264 -2.42 1.09 0.23
C ARG A 264 -2.01 0.09 1.31
N GLU A 265 -0.70 -0.05 1.55
CA GLU A 265 -0.18 -0.76 2.71
C GLU A 265 -0.08 0.16 3.95
N LEU A 266 -0.32 1.47 3.82
CA LEU A 266 -0.42 2.37 4.98
C LEU A 266 -1.71 2.09 5.74
N TRP A 267 -1.63 2.00 7.08
CA TRP A 267 -2.79 1.69 7.92
C TRP A 267 -3.76 2.85 8.06
N ASP A 268 -3.25 4.06 7.91
CA ASP A 268 -4.00 5.30 8.08
C ASP A 268 -3.32 6.44 7.29
N GLU A 269 -3.89 7.64 7.36
CA GLU A 269 -3.28 8.85 6.86
C GLU A 269 -1.98 9.13 7.63
N TRP A 270 -0.84 9.06 6.93
CA TRP A 270 0.46 9.23 7.56
C TRP A 270 0.77 10.72 7.84
N ILE A 271 0.43 11.61 6.90
CA ILE A 271 0.65 13.05 7.01
C ILE A 271 -0.71 13.72 7.21
N GLN A 272 -0.93 14.25 8.40
CA GLN A 272 -2.18 14.86 8.81
C GLN A 272 -2.36 16.26 8.18
N GLU A 273 -3.58 16.80 8.25
CA GLU A 273 -3.90 18.14 7.75
C GLU A 273 -3.13 19.27 8.44
N ASP A 274 -2.54 19.08 9.61
CA ASP A 274 -1.69 20.09 10.28
C ASP A 274 -0.19 19.90 10.01
N GLY A 275 0.16 18.94 9.13
CA GLY A 275 1.52 18.52 8.84
C GLY A 275 2.17 17.66 9.93
N SER A 276 1.43 17.27 10.99
CA SER A 276 1.90 16.26 11.93
C SER A 276 1.94 14.87 11.29
N LEU A 277 2.79 14.00 11.84
CA LEU A 277 3.01 12.67 11.29
C LEU A 277 2.45 11.59 12.21
N TYR A 278 1.48 10.83 11.70
CA TYR A 278 0.98 9.65 12.37
C TYR A 278 1.87 8.45 12.06
N MET A 279 2.99 8.35 12.78
CA MET A 279 4.02 7.34 12.57
C MET A 279 3.53 5.88 12.53
N PRO A 280 2.52 5.45 13.33
CA PRO A 280 1.99 4.09 13.22
C PRO A 280 1.54 3.68 11.82
N ALA A 281 1.11 4.62 10.96
CA ALA A 281 0.72 4.34 9.57
C ALA A 281 1.83 3.71 8.72
N ILE A 282 3.10 4.03 9.01
CA ILE A 282 4.28 3.52 8.28
C ILE A 282 5.07 2.45 9.06
N ALA A 283 4.60 2.06 10.24
CA ALA A 283 5.27 1.06 11.06
C ALA A 283 5.24 -0.33 10.41
N SER A 284 6.26 -1.13 10.72
CA SER A 284 6.25 -2.57 10.42
C SER A 284 5.73 -3.34 11.64
N VAL A 285 4.90 -4.34 11.40
CA VAL A 285 4.40 -5.25 12.45
C VAL A 285 5.54 -6.01 13.13
N ALA A 286 5.24 -6.54 14.32
CA ALA A 286 6.09 -7.47 15.05
C ALA A 286 6.52 -8.69 14.20
N LYS A 287 7.55 -9.39 14.67
CA LYS A 287 8.22 -10.53 14.02
C LYS A 287 9.06 -10.18 12.79
N GLY A 288 9.64 -8.97 12.77
CA GLY A 288 10.70 -8.61 11.81
C GLY A 288 12.08 -9.04 12.30
N ASP A 289 13.14 -8.50 11.68
CA ASP A 289 14.52 -8.88 11.99
C ASP A 289 14.97 -8.41 13.37
N PHE A 290 14.51 -7.24 13.77
CA PHE A 290 14.92 -6.57 15.00
C PHE A 290 13.76 -6.25 15.96
N ASN A 291 12.54 -6.69 15.65
CA ASN A 291 11.35 -6.44 16.47
C ASN A 291 10.52 -7.72 16.69
N SER A 292 10.68 -8.35 17.85
CA SER A 292 10.01 -9.62 18.16
C SER A 292 8.51 -9.46 18.41
N PHE A 293 8.13 -8.60 19.37
CA PHE A 293 6.74 -8.39 19.81
C PHE A 293 6.22 -6.99 19.54
N GLU A 294 7.11 -6.01 19.42
CA GLU A 294 6.75 -4.62 19.21
C GLU A 294 6.77 -4.28 17.72
N THR A 295 6.04 -3.24 17.33
CA THR A 295 6.21 -2.59 16.03
C THR A 295 7.56 -1.88 15.97
N ALA A 296 8.04 -1.59 14.76
CA ALA A 296 9.25 -0.79 14.57
C ALA A 296 9.21 -0.05 13.24
N PHE A 297 10.03 0.99 13.11
CA PHE A 297 10.17 1.75 11.88
C PHE A 297 11.44 1.29 11.16
N TYR A 298 11.25 0.56 10.08
CA TYR A 298 12.35 0.09 9.22
C TYR A 298 12.54 1.02 8.04
N PHE A 299 13.78 1.45 7.85
CA PHE A 299 14.28 2.12 6.65
C PHE A 299 15.62 1.52 6.24
N SER A 300 16.09 1.84 5.03
CA SER A 300 17.41 1.45 4.53
C SER A 300 18.16 2.69 4.05
N PRO A 301 19.48 2.81 4.30
CA PRO A 301 20.26 3.90 3.72
C PRO A 301 20.45 3.72 2.20
N GLU A 302 20.24 2.51 1.67
CA GLU A 302 20.38 2.23 0.24
C GLU A 302 19.03 2.38 -0.47
N ARG A 303 18.93 3.36 -1.39
CA ARG A 303 17.72 3.56 -2.21
C ARG A 303 17.34 2.29 -2.99
N ASP A 304 18.32 1.51 -3.46
CA ASP A 304 18.07 0.28 -4.22
C ASP A 304 17.37 -0.80 -3.39
N THR A 305 17.60 -0.82 -2.06
CA THR A 305 16.81 -1.66 -1.16
C THR A 305 15.34 -1.22 -1.19
N ALA A 306 15.06 0.07 -1.06
CA ALA A 306 13.69 0.56 -1.16
C ALA A 306 13.07 0.29 -2.53
N GLU A 307 13.83 0.40 -3.62
CA GLU A 307 13.38 0.15 -4.98
C GLU A 307 12.88 -1.30 -5.18
N ILE A 308 13.58 -2.32 -4.66
CA ILE A 308 13.13 -3.72 -4.81
C ILE A 308 11.80 -3.97 -4.10
N TYR A 309 11.57 -3.36 -2.93
CA TYR A 309 10.29 -3.46 -2.21
C TYR A 309 9.18 -2.68 -2.92
N ARG A 310 9.49 -1.49 -3.48
CA ARG A 310 8.55 -0.71 -4.29
C ARG A 310 8.09 -1.50 -5.52
N GLN A 311 9.01 -2.09 -6.27
CA GLN A 311 8.68 -2.89 -7.47
C GLN A 311 7.84 -4.12 -7.13
N TRP A 312 8.13 -4.76 -5.99
CA TRP A 312 7.30 -5.86 -5.49
C TRP A 312 5.88 -5.41 -5.15
N ALA A 313 5.72 -4.22 -4.55
CA ALA A 313 4.41 -3.64 -4.26
C ALA A 313 3.63 -3.25 -5.53
N GLU A 314 4.31 -2.62 -6.49
CA GLU A 314 3.78 -2.21 -7.80
C GLU A 314 3.19 -3.39 -8.58
N GLU A 315 3.88 -4.54 -8.61
CA GLU A 315 3.43 -5.67 -9.42
C GLU A 315 2.31 -6.48 -8.78
N ARG A 316 2.19 -6.47 -7.46
CA ARG A 316 1.12 -7.22 -6.75
C ARG A 316 -0.22 -6.50 -6.76
N CYS A 317 -0.20 -5.18 -6.96
CA CYS A 317 -1.39 -4.34 -6.99
C CYS A 317 -1.33 -3.36 -8.17
N GLU A 318 -1.87 -3.77 -9.32
CA GLU A 318 -1.78 -3.00 -10.56
C GLU A 318 -2.54 -1.67 -10.56
N TYR A 319 -3.43 -1.47 -9.59
CA TYR A 319 -4.28 -0.29 -9.43
C TYR A 319 -3.81 0.64 -8.31
N SER A 320 -2.81 0.24 -7.53
CA SER A 320 -2.24 1.07 -6.47
C SER A 320 -0.98 1.78 -6.94
N GLU A 321 -0.81 3.00 -6.46
CA GLU A 321 0.47 3.67 -6.52
C GLU A 321 1.48 2.93 -5.65
N SER A 322 2.75 3.00 -6.05
CA SER A 322 3.88 2.53 -5.26
C SER A 322 4.83 3.68 -4.97
N TRP A 323 5.39 3.71 -3.76
CA TRP A 323 6.12 4.85 -3.25
C TRP A 323 7.56 4.49 -2.92
N ILE A 324 8.47 5.46 -3.12
CA ILE A 324 9.73 5.53 -2.39
C ILE A 324 9.65 6.73 -1.47
N ILE A 325 9.62 6.45 -0.18
CA ILE A 325 9.67 7.43 0.89
C ILE A 325 11.13 7.64 1.24
N ARG A 326 11.61 8.89 1.19
CA ARG A 326 12.91 9.32 1.68
C ARG A 326 12.72 10.24 2.87
N VAL A 327 13.33 9.90 4.00
CA VAL A 327 13.42 10.77 5.19
C VAL A 327 14.89 11.18 5.38
N GLN A 328 15.12 12.37 5.90
CA GLN A 328 16.46 12.82 6.28
C GLN A 328 16.52 12.97 7.80
N LEU A 329 17.50 12.32 8.43
CA LEU A 329 17.77 12.42 9.87
C LEU A 329 19.06 13.21 10.08
N SER A 330 19.05 14.20 10.95
CA SER A 330 20.25 14.91 11.35
C SER A 330 21.20 13.99 12.13
N ASP A 331 22.50 14.19 11.96
CA ASP A 331 23.52 13.46 12.70
C ASP A 331 23.33 13.68 14.22
N THR A 332 23.00 14.90 14.63
CA THR A 332 22.63 15.25 16.02
C THR A 332 21.50 14.38 16.57
N PHE A 333 20.41 14.19 15.81
CA PHE A 333 19.33 13.32 16.26
C PHE A 333 19.83 11.88 16.44
N THR A 334 20.59 11.36 15.48
CA THR A 334 21.11 9.99 15.56
C THR A 334 22.07 9.79 16.74
N GLU A 335 22.85 10.81 17.11
CA GLU A 335 23.73 10.81 18.29
C GLU A 335 22.93 10.78 19.61
N THR A 336 21.68 11.25 19.61
CA THR A 336 20.79 11.16 20.79
C THR A 336 20.13 9.79 20.97
N LEU A 337 20.34 8.85 20.05
CA LEU A 337 19.78 7.49 20.12
C LEU A 337 20.80 6.53 20.71
N SER A 338 20.35 5.62 21.58
CA SER A 338 21.15 4.44 21.91
C SER A 338 21.24 3.53 20.68
N ARG A 339 22.33 3.67 19.92
CA ARG A 339 22.56 2.94 18.68
C ARG A 339 23.39 1.69 18.93
N GLU A 340 22.94 0.57 18.37
CA GLU A 340 23.71 -0.66 18.32
C GLU A 340 23.76 -1.21 16.89
N ASP A 341 24.96 -1.59 16.46
CA ASP A 341 25.20 -2.23 15.18
C ASP A 341 25.24 -3.75 15.38
N LEU A 342 24.40 -4.46 14.64
CA LEU A 342 24.25 -5.92 14.69
C LEU A 342 24.45 -6.50 13.29
N TRP A 343 25.71 -6.66 12.92
CA TRP A 343 26.12 -7.23 11.64
C TRP A 343 26.08 -8.75 11.63
N PHE A 344 26.07 -9.36 10.43
CA PHE A 344 25.94 -10.80 10.29
C PHE A 344 27.07 -11.54 11.02
N GLY A 345 26.68 -12.37 11.98
CA GLY A 345 27.56 -13.07 12.90
C GLY A 345 26.73 -13.89 13.89
N PRO A 346 27.36 -14.52 14.90
CA PRO A 346 26.65 -15.40 15.83
C PRO A 346 25.49 -14.72 16.56
N ASP A 347 25.72 -13.50 17.06
CA ASP A 347 24.69 -12.70 17.76
C ASP A 347 23.54 -12.34 16.83
N PHE A 348 23.83 -11.84 15.62
CA PHE A 348 22.80 -11.52 14.63
C PHE A 348 21.94 -12.73 14.30
N ARG A 349 22.56 -13.90 14.08
CA ARG A 349 21.83 -15.12 13.73
C ARG A 349 20.85 -15.51 14.84
N GLU A 350 21.30 -15.55 16.10
CA GLU A 350 20.41 -15.89 17.23
C GLU A 350 19.35 -14.79 17.47
N TYR A 351 19.74 -13.52 17.40
CA TYR A 351 18.83 -12.40 17.67
C TYR A 351 17.71 -12.28 16.63
N VAL A 352 18.06 -12.30 15.33
CA VAL A 352 17.10 -12.22 14.22
C VAL A 352 16.19 -13.44 14.21
N TRP A 353 16.74 -14.64 14.46
CA TRP A 353 15.96 -15.86 14.60
C TRP A 353 14.88 -15.73 15.69
N ARG A 354 15.25 -15.23 16.87
CA ARG A 354 14.30 -15.01 17.97
C ARG A 354 13.24 -13.98 17.62
N CYS A 355 13.64 -12.86 17.01
CA CYS A 355 12.69 -11.83 16.60
C CYS A 355 11.66 -12.37 15.61
N ARG A 356 12.10 -13.02 14.52
CA ARG A 356 11.18 -13.61 13.54
C ARG A 356 10.30 -14.72 14.12
N LYS A 357 10.81 -15.48 15.10
CA LYS A 357 10.04 -16.51 15.79
C LYS A 357 9.02 -15.93 16.78
N GLY A 358 9.12 -14.65 17.14
CA GLY A 358 8.32 -14.04 18.20
C GLY A 358 8.68 -14.60 19.57
N LEU A 359 9.98 -14.81 19.82
CA LEU A 359 10.51 -15.22 21.12
C LEU A 359 11.06 -14.03 21.89
N LEU A 360 11.05 -14.15 23.21
CA LEU A 360 11.80 -13.23 24.07
C LEU A 360 13.29 -13.31 23.75
N VAL A 361 13.91 -12.14 23.67
CA VAL A 361 15.35 -11.98 23.61
C VAL A 361 15.89 -12.46 24.96
N PRO A 362 16.81 -13.44 25.00
CA PRO A 362 17.29 -14.02 26.25
C PRO A 362 18.03 -12.97 27.06
N ASN A 363 17.85 -13.05 28.38
CA ASN A 363 18.58 -12.25 29.34
C ASN A 363 20.05 -12.72 29.38
N LYS A 364 20.84 -12.18 28.46
CA LYS A 364 22.28 -12.42 28.31
C LYS A 364 22.93 -11.03 28.14
N PRO A 365 24.07 -10.74 28.79
CA PRO A 365 24.70 -9.43 28.71
C PRO A 365 24.97 -8.92 27.29
N SER A 366 25.25 -9.83 26.34
CA SER A 366 25.46 -9.46 24.93
C SER A 366 24.21 -8.94 24.24
N PHE A 367 23.01 -9.27 24.74
CA PHE A 367 21.72 -8.96 24.11
C PHE A 367 20.98 -7.82 24.80
N ASP A 368 21.30 -7.52 26.06
CA ASP A 368 20.69 -6.42 26.83
C ASP A 368 20.86 -5.08 26.09
N LYS A 369 22.04 -4.85 25.49
CA LYS A 369 22.30 -3.66 24.67
C LYS A 369 21.38 -3.57 23.44
N TYR A 370 21.08 -4.68 22.76
CA TYR A 370 20.18 -4.69 21.61
C TYR A 370 18.72 -4.49 22.00
N ALA A 371 18.30 -5.04 23.14
CA ALA A 371 16.96 -4.82 23.69
C ALA A 371 16.77 -3.37 24.17
N ALA A 372 17.81 -2.77 24.74
CA ALA A 372 17.81 -1.39 25.21
C ALA A 372 18.06 -0.35 24.10
N ALA A 373 18.57 -0.75 22.94
CA ALA A 373 18.82 0.15 21.81
C ALA A 373 17.54 0.79 21.26
N ASP A 374 17.61 2.09 21.01
CA ASP A 374 16.60 2.90 20.30
C ASP A 374 16.70 2.68 18.78
N LEU A 375 17.92 2.48 18.29
CA LEU A 375 18.23 2.21 16.88
C LEU A 375 19.10 0.96 16.76
N LEU A 376 18.62 -0.03 16.02
CA LEU A 376 19.41 -1.17 15.57
C LEU A 376 19.76 -1.03 14.09
N VAL A 377 21.04 -1.15 13.76
CA VAL A 377 21.51 -1.17 12.37
C VAL A 377 22.05 -2.55 12.05
N GLY A 378 21.65 -3.14 10.94
CA GLY A 378 22.18 -4.44 10.53
C GLY A 378 21.70 -4.88 9.16
N HIS A 379 22.02 -6.10 8.77
CA HIS A 379 21.61 -6.61 7.45
C HIS A 379 20.14 -7.04 7.41
N VAL A 380 19.56 -7.03 6.21
CA VAL A 380 18.21 -7.56 5.96
C VAL A 380 18.26 -9.05 5.68
N ALA A 381 17.52 -9.84 6.46
CA ALA A 381 17.42 -11.29 6.25
C ALA A 381 16.34 -11.66 5.23
N ARG A 382 16.57 -12.72 4.46
CA ARG A 382 15.64 -13.29 3.48
C ARG A 382 15.46 -14.80 3.64
N GLN A 383 15.07 -15.23 4.83
CA GLN A 383 14.72 -16.63 5.09
C GLN A 383 13.41 -16.71 5.87
N PRO A 384 12.27 -17.02 5.23
CA PRO A 384 11.00 -17.09 5.95
C PRO A 384 10.97 -18.27 6.92
N GLN A 385 11.71 -19.34 6.61
CA GLN A 385 11.81 -20.53 7.47
C GLN A 385 12.63 -20.30 8.73
N LEU A 386 13.23 -19.12 8.92
CA LEU A 386 14.05 -18.83 10.08
C LEU A 386 13.24 -19.03 11.37
N ALA A 387 11.99 -18.59 11.41
CA ALA A 387 11.11 -18.77 12.58
C ALA A 387 10.91 -20.25 13.00
N ARG A 388 11.09 -21.19 12.07
CA ARG A 388 10.93 -22.63 12.30
C ARG A 388 12.25 -23.35 12.52
N MET A 389 13.37 -22.71 12.18
CA MET A 389 14.70 -23.27 12.40
C MET A 389 14.84 -23.67 13.88
N LYS A 390 15.31 -24.90 14.11
CA LYS A 390 15.59 -25.37 15.47
C LYS A 390 16.77 -24.57 16.04
N PRO A 391 16.77 -24.25 17.35
CA PRO A 391 17.82 -23.43 17.97
C PRO A 391 19.24 -23.94 17.65
N GLU A 392 19.45 -25.25 17.69
CA GLU A 392 20.72 -25.92 17.41
C GLU A 392 21.22 -25.73 15.98
N ASN A 393 20.33 -25.44 15.03
CA ASN A 393 20.66 -25.26 13.62
C ASN A 393 20.88 -23.79 13.24
N VAL A 394 20.56 -22.84 14.12
CA VAL A 394 20.63 -21.40 13.80
C VAL A 394 22.05 -20.97 13.42
N GLN A 395 23.04 -21.45 14.16
CA GLN A 395 24.42 -21.08 13.93
C GLN A 395 25.03 -21.77 12.70
N THR A 396 24.49 -22.90 12.26
CA THR A 396 25.04 -23.64 11.11
C THR A 396 24.29 -23.35 9.81
N ASN A 397 22.97 -23.20 9.87
CA ASN A 397 22.10 -23.19 8.70
C ASN A 397 21.62 -21.78 8.33
N PHE A 398 21.69 -20.79 9.23
CA PHE A 398 21.46 -19.39 8.85
C PHE A 398 22.76 -18.80 8.29
N THR A 399 22.91 -18.88 6.98
CA THR A 399 24.13 -18.51 6.24
C THR A 399 24.01 -17.15 5.56
N GLU A 400 25.14 -16.60 5.10
CA GLU A 400 25.22 -15.22 4.60
C GLU A 400 24.53 -15.01 3.24
N ASP A 401 24.33 -16.08 2.47
CA ASP A 401 23.53 -16.08 1.24
C ASP A 401 22.04 -15.83 1.51
N MET A 402 21.58 -16.04 2.75
CA MET A 402 20.23 -15.73 3.23
C MET A 402 20.04 -14.26 3.60
N LEU A 403 20.92 -13.37 3.17
CA LEU A 403 20.77 -11.92 3.28
C LEU A 403 20.29 -11.32 1.95
N VAL A 404 19.51 -10.25 2.03
CA VAL A 404 19.12 -9.47 0.85
C VAL A 404 20.36 -8.79 0.28
N ARG A 405 20.52 -8.85 -1.04
CA ARG A 405 21.62 -8.25 -1.78
C ARG A 405 21.10 -7.36 -2.90
N ILE A 406 21.70 -6.19 -3.03
CA ILE A 406 21.44 -5.19 -4.07
C ILE A 406 22.64 -5.11 -5.03
N ASN A 407 22.56 -4.27 -6.06
CA ASN A 407 23.63 -4.07 -7.05
C ASN A 407 24.09 -5.37 -7.73
N GLY A 408 23.14 -6.17 -8.22
CA GLY A 408 23.45 -7.44 -8.89
C GLY A 408 24.03 -8.51 -7.95
N GLY A 409 23.89 -8.35 -6.63
CA GLY A 409 24.35 -9.32 -5.63
C GLY A 409 25.63 -8.94 -4.89
N SER A 410 26.28 -7.83 -5.25
CA SER A 410 27.56 -7.43 -4.65
C SER A 410 27.43 -6.89 -3.24
N THR A 411 26.33 -6.22 -2.93
CA THR A 411 26.19 -5.44 -1.69
C THR A 411 25.09 -6.02 -0.82
N LYS A 412 25.39 -6.30 0.46
CA LYS A 412 24.36 -6.68 1.44
C LYS A 412 23.51 -5.46 1.77
N SER A 413 22.20 -5.60 1.68
CA SER A 413 21.26 -4.56 2.09
C SER A 413 21.34 -4.33 3.60
N THR A 414 21.22 -3.07 4.01
CA THR A 414 21.21 -2.64 5.40
C THR A 414 19.84 -2.11 5.77
N GLN A 415 19.43 -2.32 7.02
CA GLN A 415 18.25 -1.72 7.61
C GLN A 415 18.58 -1.00 8.92
N TRP A 416 17.88 0.10 9.12
CA TRP A 416 17.79 0.87 10.34
C TRP A 416 16.43 0.59 10.95
N ALA A 417 16.41 -0.09 12.08
CA ALA A 417 15.21 -0.39 12.84
C ALA A 417 15.14 0.52 14.06
N LEU A 418 14.32 1.57 13.94
CA LEU A 418 13.99 2.43 15.07
C LEU A 418 12.85 1.80 15.88
N ARG A 419 13.01 1.72 17.20
CA ARG A 419 11.99 1.15 18.10
C ARG A 419 10.71 1.97 18.08
N TYR A 420 9.57 1.32 18.34
CA TYR A 420 8.29 2.03 18.36
C TYR A 420 8.28 3.25 19.31
N ARG A 421 8.93 3.14 20.47
CA ARG A 421 9.05 4.23 21.46
C ARG A 421 9.79 5.48 20.94
N THR A 422 10.53 5.39 19.84
CA THR A 422 11.18 6.55 19.23
C THR A 422 10.27 7.26 18.23
N GLY A 423 9.04 6.76 18.01
CA GLY A 423 8.14 7.24 16.96
C GLY A 423 7.85 8.74 17.03
N GLU A 424 7.49 9.26 18.20
CA GLU A 424 7.20 10.70 18.38
C GLU A 424 8.43 11.57 18.12
N ARG A 425 9.58 11.20 18.67
CA ARG A 425 10.86 11.91 18.42
C ARG A 425 11.24 11.86 16.95
N LEU A 426 11.05 10.71 16.29
CA LEU A 426 11.30 10.54 14.87
C LEU A 426 10.34 11.38 14.02
N ALA A 427 9.06 11.47 14.40
CA ALA A 427 8.06 12.30 13.74
C ALA A 427 8.48 13.77 13.70
N GLU A 428 8.88 14.30 14.85
CA GLU A 428 9.35 15.69 14.95
C GLU A 428 10.63 15.92 14.16
N GLU A 429 11.59 14.99 14.20
CA GLU A 429 12.86 15.10 13.46
C GLU A 429 12.65 15.16 11.93
N ILE A 430 11.77 14.31 11.41
CA ILE A 430 11.58 14.21 9.96
C ILE A 430 10.52 15.20 9.44
N LYS A 431 9.89 15.99 10.30
CA LYS A 431 8.88 16.97 9.91
C LYS A 431 9.51 18.02 8.99
N GLY A 432 9.03 18.11 7.75
CA GLY A 432 9.62 18.95 6.70
C GLY A 432 10.82 18.34 5.95
N ASN A 433 11.32 17.20 6.41
CA ASN A 433 12.48 16.50 5.84
C ASN A 433 12.08 15.23 5.08
N ILE A 434 10.82 15.15 4.66
CA ILE A 434 10.25 14.03 3.90
C ILE A 434 10.17 14.38 2.41
N TYR A 435 10.63 13.45 1.58
CA TYR A 435 10.45 13.44 0.14
C TYR A 435 9.84 12.12 -0.32
N ILE A 436 8.79 12.17 -1.14
CA ILE A 436 8.09 10.97 -1.63
C ILE A 436 8.10 10.95 -3.16
N GLU A 437 8.64 9.88 -3.74
CA GLU A 437 8.45 9.57 -5.15
C GLU A 437 7.24 8.64 -5.30
N ILE A 438 6.20 9.13 -5.96
CA ILE A 438 4.96 8.40 -6.21
C ILE A 438 4.99 7.88 -7.64
N PHE A 439 4.95 6.57 -7.80
CA PHE A 439 4.90 5.90 -9.09
C PHE A 439 3.47 5.52 -9.42
N ALA A 440 3.07 5.83 -10.65
CA ALA A 440 1.75 5.49 -11.16
C ALA A 440 1.47 3.98 -11.07
N PRO A 441 0.21 3.57 -10.94
CA PRO A 441 -0.17 2.17 -11.02
C PRO A 441 0.25 1.53 -12.34
N LEU A 442 0.65 0.25 -12.30
CA LEU A 442 1.27 -0.44 -13.44
C LEU A 442 0.34 -0.59 -14.65
N LEU A 443 -0.97 -0.67 -14.41
CA LEU A 443 -2.06 -0.91 -15.36
C LEU A 443 -1.56 -1.36 -16.74
N GLN A 444 -1.22 -2.66 -16.81
CA GLN A 444 -0.58 -3.29 -17.95
C GLN A 444 -1.21 -2.73 -19.22
N GLN A 445 -0.39 -2.23 -20.15
CA GLN A 445 -0.87 -1.82 -21.46
C GLN A 445 -1.58 -3.03 -22.07
N ASP A 446 -2.91 -3.04 -22.03
CA ASP A 446 -3.65 -4.21 -22.48
C ASP A 446 -3.37 -4.43 -23.95
N VAL A 447 -2.93 -5.66 -24.20
CA VAL A 447 -3.17 -6.44 -25.41
C VAL A 447 -4.66 -6.33 -25.73
N GLN A 448 -5.02 -5.33 -26.53
CA GLN A 448 -6.41 -4.96 -26.79
C GLN A 448 -7.04 -5.72 -27.96
N ASP A 449 -6.44 -6.83 -28.42
CA ASP A 449 -6.81 -7.44 -29.72
C ASP A 449 -7.43 -8.86 -29.69
N GLU A 450 -7.61 -9.54 -28.54
CA GLU A 450 -8.08 -10.95 -28.58
C GLU A 450 -9.47 -11.28 -28.01
N VAL A 451 -10.23 -10.34 -27.45
CA VAL A 451 -11.58 -10.67 -26.90
C VAL A 451 -12.75 -10.21 -27.79
N GLU A 452 -12.48 -9.61 -28.95
CA GLU A 452 -13.52 -9.37 -29.99
C GLU A 452 -13.62 -10.50 -31.03
N LYS A 453 -12.96 -11.65 -30.83
CA LYS A 453 -13.11 -12.84 -31.67
C LYS A 453 -13.20 -14.13 -30.84
N SER A 454 -14.31 -14.31 -30.13
CA SER A 454 -14.75 -15.63 -29.68
C SER A 454 -16.26 -15.64 -29.42
#